data_AF-A0A9P4PTV2-F1
#
_entry.id   AF-A0A9P4PTV2-F1
#
_cell.length_a   1.000
_cell.length_b   1.000
_cell.length_c   1.000
_cell.angle_alpha   90.00
_cell.angle_beta   90.00
_cell.angle_gamma   90.00
#
_symmetry.space_group_name_H-M   'P 1'
#
loop_
_entity.id
_entity.type
_entity.pdbx_description
1 polymer ?
#
loop_
_entity_poly.entity_id
_entity_poly.type
_entity_poly.pdbx_seq_one_letter_code
_entity_poly.pdbx_strand_id
1 'polypeptide(L)'
;TGVLELDLVFPRNETYAPEALFPLTFARNYSSYNPYFKYHSIRTFSGEGHWQIAWEVSYTNCSRDRMPGMSFNRTSYVLTFTTKKGAQEVDLLAPTTTKSYEERNGVALEITETMKTPLGADWYGGETCAAIAPTRPTPNPCRVSIDLDTASSISSSMERTLCKATSTPFDCEKDTDEKGAAGQLITGGVVTAFATL
;
A
#
# COMPACT_ATOMS: atom_id res chain seq x y z
N THR A 1 -4.54 -9.06 20.09
CA THR A 1 -5.49 -7.96 19.89
C THR A 1 -4.71 -6.72 19.51
N GLY A 2 -5.34 -5.77 18.82
CA GLY A 2 -4.66 -4.56 18.34
C GLY A 2 -5.32 -3.98 17.09
N VAL A 3 -4.83 -2.85 16.61
CA VAL A 3 -5.34 -2.21 15.39
C VAL A 3 -4.37 -2.48 14.24
N LEU A 4 -4.88 -3.09 13.18
CA LEU A 4 -4.23 -3.21 11.88
C LEU A 4 -4.70 -2.08 11.00
N GLU A 5 -3.76 -1.31 10.47
CA GLU A 5 -4.02 -0.17 9.60
C GLU A 5 -3.32 -0.36 8.26
N LEU A 6 -4.02 -0.04 7.19
CA LEU A 6 -3.58 -0.18 5.80
C LEU A 6 -3.81 1.15 5.09
N ASP A 7 -2.75 1.80 4.63
CA ASP A 7 -2.82 3.14 4.05
C ASP A 7 -2.17 3.20 2.67
N LEU A 8 -2.74 3.99 1.77
CA LEU A 8 -2.05 4.48 0.59
C LEU A 8 -1.22 5.70 1.00
N VAL A 9 0.11 5.55 1.05
CA VAL A 9 1.03 6.59 1.53
C VAL A 9 1.48 7.52 0.41
N PHE A 10 1.62 6.98 -0.80
CA PHE A 10 2.04 7.70 -1.99
C PHE A 10 1.44 7.07 -3.27
N PRO A 11 0.98 7.86 -4.27
CA PRO A 11 0.91 9.33 -4.28
C PRO A 11 -0.14 9.87 -3.31
N ARG A 12 -0.18 11.19 -3.18
CA ARG A 12 -1.23 11.93 -2.49
C ARG A 12 -1.97 12.81 -3.50
N ASN A 13 -3.04 13.46 -3.07
CA ASN A 13 -3.81 14.39 -3.91
C ASN A 13 -3.05 15.72 -4.08
N GLU A 14 -1.95 15.62 -4.82
CA GLU A 14 -0.99 16.68 -5.08
C GLU A 14 -0.51 16.62 -6.54
N THR A 15 0.37 17.54 -6.91
CA THR A 15 0.96 17.62 -8.25
C THR A 15 2.44 17.29 -8.18
N TYR A 16 2.89 16.30 -8.97
CA TYR A 16 4.28 15.85 -9.00
C TYR A 16 4.94 16.07 -10.36
N ALA A 17 6.26 16.11 -10.41
CA ALA A 17 7.00 16.01 -11.66
C ALA A 17 6.77 14.62 -12.27
N PRO A 18 6.63 14.48 -13.61
CA PRO A 18 6.54 13.18 -14.25
C PRO A 18 7.84 12.37 -14.07
N GLU A 19 7.72 11.08 -13.79
CA GLU A 19 8.84 10.15 -13.64
C GLU A 19 8.70 8.92 -14.55
N ALA A 20 9.82 8.35 -15.00
CA ALA A 20 9.81 7.15 -15.83
C ALA A 20 9.16 5.94 -15.15
N LEU A 21 9.31 5.83 -13.83
CA LEU A 21 8.66 4.84 -12.97
C LEU A 21 8.11 5.56 -11.74
N PHE A 22 6.81 5.83 -11.73
CA PHE A 22 6.18 6.54 -10.63
C PHE A 22 5.88 5.57 -9.47
N PRO A 23 6.24 5.89 -8.21
CA PRO A 23 6.00 4.98 -7.10
C PRO A 23 4.52 4.95 -6.70
N LEU A 24 4.07 3.77 -6.32
CA LEU A 24 2.81 3.55 -5.63
C LEU A 24 3.08 2.76 -4.35
N THR A 25 2.98 3.40 -3.20
CA THR A 25 3.43 2.85 -1.92
C THR A 25 2.29 2.74 -0.93
N PHE A 26 2.09 1.53 -0.42
CA PHE A 26 1.16 1.21 0.65
C PHE A 26 1.91 0.91 1.93
N ALA A 27 1.36 1.33 3.06
CA ALA A 27 1.82 0.95 4.38
C ALA A 27 0.85 -0.02 5.05
N ARG A 28 1.41 -0.94 5.82
CA ARG A 28 0.69 -1.77 6.78
C ARG A 28 1.28 -1.54 8.15
N ASN A 29 0.52 -0.90 9.02
CA ASN A 29 0.91 -0.63 10.39
C ASN A 29 0.11 -1.52 11.34
N TYR A 30 0.79 -2.14 12.29
CA TYR A 30 0.14 -2.84 13.38
C TYR A 30 0.69 -2.29 14.67
N SER A 31 -0.16 -2.03 15.66
CA SER A 31 0.19 -1.35 16.91
C SER A 31 1.38 -1.94 17.68
N SER A 32 1.84 -3.15 17.34
CA SER A 32 2.92 -3.87 17.99
C SER A 32 4.19 -4.03 17.14
N TYR A 33 4.23 -3.50 15.91
CA TYR A 33 5.36 -3.68 14.98
C TYR A 33 5.68 -2.42 14.21
N ASN A 34 6.90 -2.35 13.68
CA ASN A 34 7.25 -1.35 12.67
C ASN A 34 6.36 -1.51 11.42
N PRO A 35 6.01 -0.40 10.77
CA PRO A 35 5.20 -0.43 9.56
C PRO A 35 5.92 -1.22 8.46
N TYR A 36 5.17 -2.07 7.77
CA TYR A 36 5.63 -2.77 6.58
C TYR A 36 5.17 -2.00 5.34
N PHE A 37 6.07 -1.76 4.39
CA PHE A 37 5.77 -1.05 3.16
C PHE A 37 5.76 -2.00 1.96
N LYS A 38 4.74 -1.87 1.11
CA LYS A 38 4.64 -2.54 -0.18
C LYS A 38 4.55 -1.48 -1.27
N TYR A 39 5.41 -1.56 -2.28
CA TYR A 39 5.49 -0.57 -3.34
C TYR A 39 5.48 -1.20 -4.73
N HIS A 40 5.02 -0.42 -5.72
CA HIS A 40 5.00 -0.79 -7.13
C HIS A 40 5.52 0.37 -7.97
N SER A 41 6.20 0.05 -9.07
CA SER A 41 6.65 1.03 -10.07
C SER A 41 5.66 1.10 -11.23
N ILE A 42 5.03 2.26 -11.42
CA ILE A 42 3.96 2.45 -12.39
C ILE A 42 4.45 3.35 -13.54
N ARG A 43 4.45 2.81 -14.77
CA ARG A 43 4.86 3.56 -15.99
C ARG A 43 3.78 4.50 -16.52
N THR A 44 2.51 4.23 -16.20
CA THR A 44 1.35 4.96 -16.71
C THR A 44 1.42 6.47 -16.45
N PHE A 45 2.09 6.88 -15.37
CA PHE A 45 2.14 8.27 -14.90
C PHE A 45 3.39 9.05 -15.35
N SER A 46 4.07 8.56 -16.40
CA SER A 46 5.34 9.13 -16.88
C SER A 46 5.22 10.40 -17.72
N GLY A 47 4.01 10.76 -18.15
CA GLY A 47 3.72 12.02 -18.82
C GLY A 47 3.06 13.04 -17.88
N GLU A 48 2.75 14.23 -18.38
CA GLU A 48 1.88 15.20 -17.69
C GLU A 48 0.42 14.77 -17.82
N GLY A 49 -0.39 14.94 -16.78
CA GLY A 49 -1.80 14.54 -16.81
C GLY A 49 -2.53 14.62 -15.48
N HIS A 50 -3.82 14.29 -15.54
CA HIS A 50 -4.67 14.05 -14.37
C HIS A 50 -4.91 12.55 -14.26
N TRP A 51 -4.64 12.00 -13.08
CA TRP A 51 -4.59 10.56 -12.87
C TRP A 51 -5.50 10.16 -11.74
N GLN A 52 -6.09 8.98 -11.89
CA GLN A 52 -6.88 8.35 -10.84
C GLN A 52 -6.35 6.97 -10.53
N ILE A 53 -6.20 6.68 -9.24
CA ILE A 53 -5.83 5.37 -8.72
C ILE A 53 -7.04 4.83 -7.98
N ALA A 54 -7.66 3.80 -8.56
CA ALA A 54 -8.61 2.97 -7.86
C ALA A 54 -7.86 1.83 -7.18
N TRP A 55 -8.05 1.68 -5.87
CA TRP A 55 -7.44 0.61 -5.10
C TRP A 55 -8.42 0.03 -4.09
N GLU A 56 -8.13 -1.19 -3.63
CA GLU A 56 -9.04 -1.95 -2.79
C GLU A 56 -8.31 -2.74 -1.72
N VAL A 57 -8.90 -2.72 -0.53
CA VAL A 57 -8.58 -3.65 0.55
C VAL A 57 -9.69 -4.67 0.64
N SER A 58 -9.34 -5.93 0.39
CA SER A 58 -10.17 -7.07 0.67
C SER A 58 -9.56 -7.89 1.81
N TYR A 59 -10.41 -8.36 2.72
CA TYR A 59 -9.98 -9.23 3.81
C TYR A 59 -11.11 -10.18 4.20
N THR A 60 -10.71 -11.35 4.70
CA THR A 60 -11.64 -12.31 5.30
C THR A 60 -11.30 -12.44 6.78
N ASN A 61 -12.33 -12.46 7.61
CA ASN A 61 -12.22 -12.58 9.06
C ASN A 61 -13.18 -13.64 9.60
N CYS A 62 -12.85 -14.20 10.75
CA CYS A 62 -13.78 -15.01 11.53
C CYS A 62 -15.01 -14.15 11.91
N SER A 63 -16.19 -14.72 11.84
CA SER A 63 -17.44 -14.10 12.27
C SER A 63 -18.30 -15.13 12.99
N ARG A 64 -18.75 -14.81 14.19
CA ARG A 64 -19.64 -15.69 14.98
C ARG A 64 -21.08 -15.68 14.45
N ASP A 65 -21.44 -14.69 13.66
CA ASP A 65 -22.82 -14.42 13.23
C ASP A 65 -23.15 -15.01 11.85
N ARG A 66 -22.20 -15.71 11.21
CA ARG A 66 -22.38 -16.32 9.88
C ARG A 66 -22.03 -17.80 9.90
N MET A 67 -22.58 -18.57 8.97
CA MET A 67 -22.14 -19.93 8.64
C MET A 67 -21.47 -19.90 7.25
N PRO A 68 -20.27 -20.46 7.06
CA PRO A 68 -19.53 -21.33 7.97
C PRO A 68 -18.73 -20.59 9.07
N GLY A 69 -18.96 -19.30 9.33
CA GLY A 69 -18.23 -18.56 10.37
C GLY A 69 -17.15 -17.63 9.84
N MET A 70 -17.25 -17.30 8.56
CA MET A 70 -16.34 -16.38 7.87
C MET A 70 -17.12 -15.18 7.32
N SER A 71 -16.45 -14.03 7.28
CA SER A 71 -16.94 -12.81 6.65
C SER A 71 -15.89 -12.28 5.70
N PHE A 72 -16.28 -12.06 4.44
CA PHE A 72 -15.47 -11.35 3.47
C PHE A 72 -15.91 -9.89 3.44
N ASN A 73 -14.95 -9.01 3.56
CA ASN A 73 -15.14 -7.57 3.54
C ASN A 73 -14.25 -6.94 2.49
N ARG A 74 -14.77 -5.88 1.88
CA ARG A 74 -14.11 -5.16 0.81
C ARG A 74 -14.33 -3.68 1.00
N THR A 75 -13.30 -2.89 0.76
CA THR A 75 -13.37 -1.44 0.81
C THR A 75 -12.50 -0.88 -0.30
N SER A 76 -13.11 -0.07 -1.16
CA SER A 76 -12.48 0.48 -2.35
C SER A 76 -12.35 1.99 -2.21
N TYR A 77 -11.29 2.55 -2.75
CA TYR A 77 -10.94 3.97 -2.68
C TYR A 77 -10.51 4.45 -4.05
N VAL A 78 -10.66 5.76 -4.27
CA VAL A 78 -10.14 6.44 -5.46
C VAL A 78 -9.34 7.63 -4.99
N LEU A 79 -8.07 7.67 -5.39
CA LEU A 79 -7.20 8.83 -5.23
C LEU A 79 -7.07 9.52 -6.58
N THR A 80 -7.16 10.85 -6.61
CA THR A 80 -6.80 11.65 -7.78
C THR A 80 -5.51 12.41 -7.50
N PHE A 81 -4.63 12.52 -8.48
CA PHE A 81 -3.42 13.34 -8.42
C PHE A 81 -3.05 13.83 -9.82
N THR A 82 -2.08 14.73 -9.93
CA THR A 82 -1.65 15.25 -11.23
C THR A 82 -0.14 15.18 -11.39
N THR A 83 0.31 15.13 -12.65
CA THR A 83 1.73 15.28 -12.99
C THR A 83 1.92 16.46 -13.93
N LYS A 84 2.95 17.27 -13.68
CA LYS A 84 3.27 18.47 -14.46
C LYS A 84 4.76 18.76 -14.42
N LYS A 85 5.35 19.12 -15.57
CA LYS A 85 6.77 19.50 -15.65
C LYS A 85 7.03 20.75 -14.81
N GLY A 86 8.11 20.72 -14.03
CA GLY A 86 8.46 21.79 -13.10
C GLY A 86 7.64 21.80 -11.81
N ALA A 87 6.80 20.79 -11.56
CA ALA A 87 6.22 20.55 -10.23
C ALA A 87 7.25 19.93 -9.28
N GLN A 88 6.84 19.66 -8.03
CA GLN A 88 7.71 19.05 -7.03
C GLN A 88 8.14 17.64 -7.47
N GLU A 89 9.40 17.29 -7.23
CA GLU A 89 9.89 15.93 -7.44
C GLU A 89 9.19 14.95 -6.47
N VAL A 90 9.25 13.66 -6.80
CA VAL A 90 8.69 12.63 -5.92
C VAL A 90 9.54 12.56 -4.65
N ASP A 91 8.95 12.97 -3.54
CA ASP A 91 9.55 12.84 -2.22
C ASP A 91 8.72 11.90 -1.35
N LEU A 92 9.28 10.72 -1.07
CA LEU A 92 8.67 9.72 -0.19
C LEU A 92 8.80 10.06 1.30
N LEU A 93 9.70 10.99 1.66
CA LEU A 93 9.96 11.43 3.03
C LEU A 93 9.07 12.61 3.43
N ALA A 94 8.59 13.39 2.45
CA ALA A 94 7.74 14.54 2.70
C ALA A 94 6.56 14.14 3.60
N PRO A 95 6.41 14.74 4.80
CA PRO A 95 5.31 14.40 5.70
C PRO A 95 3.97 14.70 5.04
N THR A 96 2.95 13.92 5.42
CA THR A 96 1.55 14.12 5.03
C THR A 96 1.17 15.57 5.36
N THR A 97 0.95 16.41 4.35
CA THR A 97 0.51 17.79 4.59
C THR A 97 -0.87 17.76 5.23
N THR A 98 -1.22 18.74 6.06
CA THR A 98 -2.52 18.77 6.78
C THR A 98 -3.73 18.75 5.82
N LYS A 99 -3.55 19.10 4.54
CA LYS A 99 -4.58 18.95 3.49
C LYS A 99 -4.80 17.51 3.04
N SER A 100 -3.77 16.66 3.05
CA SER A 100 -3.88 15.22 2.78
C SER A 100 -4.50 14.42 3.94
N TYR A 101 -4.78 15.07 5.08
CA TYR A 101 -5.39 14.47 6.28
C TYR A 101 -6.91 14.28 6.18
N GLU A 102 -7.60 15.13 5.40
CA GLU A 102 -9.05 15.07 5.26
C GLU A 102 -9.51 13.93 4.33
N GLU A 103 -8.62 13.45 3.46
CA GLU A 103 -8.84 12.31 2.59
C GLU A 103 -8.33 11.03 3.27
N ARG A 104 -9.22 10.36 4.00
CA ARG A 104 -8.95 9.10 4.71
C ARG A 104 -8.68 7.96 3.71
N ASN A 105 -7.48 7.91 3.16
CA ASN A 105 -7.04 6.90 2.20
C ASN A 105 -6.46 5.67 2.92
N GLY A 106 -7.23 5.14 3.87
CA GLY A 106 -6.80 4.04 4.72
C GLY A 106 -7.94 3.22 5.32
N VAL A 107 -7.61 2.01 5.76
CA VAL A 107 -8.51 1.07 6.44
C VAL A 107 -7.88 0.71 7.79
N ALA A 108 -8.57 1.05 8.88
CA ALA A 108 -8.23 0.56 10.21
C ALA A 108 -9.19 -0.57 10.64
N LEU A 109 -8.62 -1.67 11.12
CA LEU A 109 -9.29 -2.89 11.54
C LEU A 109 -8.88 -3.21 12.99
N GLU A 110 -9.85 -3.23 13.89
CA GLU A 110 -9.61 -3.64 15.27
C GLU A 110 -9.72 -5.16 15.40
N ILE A 111 -8.60 -5.82 15.67
CA ILE A 111 -8.52 -7.25 15.91
C ILE A 111 -8.84 -7.53 17.38
N THR A 112 -9.99 -8.14 17.62
CA THR A 112 -10.51 -8.41 18.97
C THR A 112 -10.05 -9.76 19.51
N GLU A 113 -9.86 -10.75 18.64
CA GLU A 113 -9.37 -12.08 19.01
C GLU A 113 -8.83 -12.83 17.78
N THR A 114 -8.02 -13.86 18.04
CA THR A 114 -7.63 -14.85 17.03
C THR A 114 -8.37 -16.13 17.34
N MET A 115 -9.12 -16.66 16.37
CA MET A 115 -9.91 -17.89 16.52
C MET A 115 -9.40 -18.98 15.59
N LYS A 116 -9.75 -20.24 15.88
CA LYS A 116 -9.55 -21.33 14.93
C LYS A 116 -10.45 -21.14 13.72
N THR A 117 -9.92 -21.43 12.54
CA THR A 117 -10.70 -21.39 11.30
C THR A 117 -11.88 -22.37 11.43
N PRO A 118 -13.11 -21.92 11.11
CA PRO A 118 -14.26 -22.81 11.17
C PRO A 118 -14.14 -24.00 10.22
N LEU A 119 -14.64 -25.16 10.66
CA LEU A 119 -14.65 -26.37 9.84
C LEU A 119 -15.52 -26.18 8.58
N GLY A 120 -14.97 -26.51 7.41
CA GLY A 120 -15.65 -26.37 6.13
C GLY A 120 -15.64 -24.95 5.55
N ALA A 121 -14.95 -24.00 6.17
CA ALA A 121 -14.72 -22.69 5.57
C ALA A 121 -13.71 -22.76 4.43
N ASP A 122 -14.01 -22.09 3.31
CA ASP A 122 -13.06 -21.86 2.22
C ASP A 122 -12.04 -20.78 2.65
N TRP A 123 -10.94 -21.21 3.24
CA TRP A 123 -9.94 -20.33 3.85
C TRP A 123 -8.51 -20.81 3.59
N TYR A 124 -7.75 -19.99 2.87
CA TYR A 124 -6.34 -20.24 2.53
C TYR A 124 -5.34 -19.66 3.54
N GLY A 125 -5.82 -18.93 4.55
CA GLY A 125 -4.95 -18.24 5.53
C GLY A 125 -4.46 -19.11 6.69
N GLY A 126 -4.70 -20.43 6.66
CA GLY A 126 -4.20 -21.40 7.64
C GLY A 126 -5.18 -21.79 8.74
N GLU A 127 -4.67 -22.27 9.88
CA GLU A 127 -5.48 -22.87 10.95
C GLU A 127 -6.24 -21.85 11.81
N THR A 128 -5.92 -20.57 11.69
CA THR A 128 -6.55 -19.49 12.45
C THR A 128 -6.97 -18.32 11.58
N CYS A 129 -7.98 -17.57 12.03
CA CYS A 129 -8.35 -16.27 11.48
C CYS A 129 -8.53 -15.24 12.60
N ALA A 130 -8.46 -13.96 12.24
CA ALA A 130 -8.77 -12.86 13.15
C ALA A 130 -10.30 -12.64 13.19
N ALA A 131 -10.86 -12.38 14.37
CA ALA A 131 -12.15 -11.72 14.48
C ALA A 131 -11.93 -10.21 14.57
N ILE A 132 -12.82 -9.45 13.94
CA ILE A 132 -12.71 -8.00 13.82
C ILE A 132 -13.91 -7.36 14.51
N ALA A 133 -13.69 -6.25 15.22
CA ALA A 133 -14.77 -5.49 15.83
C ALA A 133 -15.77 -5.00 14.77
N PRO A 134 -17.07 -4.96 15.07
CA PRO A 134 -18.07 -4.46 14.14
C PRO A 134 -17.89 -2.96 13.85
N THR A 135 -17.34 -2.21 14.80
CA THR A 135 -17.00 -0.80 14.67
C THR A 135 -15.60 -0.65 14.08
N ARG A 136 -15.46 0.15 13.02
CA ARG A 136 -14.17 0.46 12.43
C ARG A 136 -13.53 1.66 13.13
N PRO A 137 -12.31 1.52 13.67
CA PRO A 137 -11.52 2.67 14.11
C PRO A 137 -11.33 3.66 12.96
N THR A 138 -11.05 4.91 13.30
CA THR A 138 -10.67 5.90 12.29
C THR A 138 -9.22 5.65 11.89
N PRO A 139 -8.91 5.44 10.60
CA PRO A 139 -7.52 5.37 10.13
C PRO A 139 -6.84 6.72 10.36
N ASN A 140 -5.61 6.67 10.85
CA ASN A 140 -4.67 7.76 10.98
C ASN A 140 -3.42 7.50 10.10
N PRO A 141 -3.50 7.82 8.79
CA PRO A 141 -2.40 7.61 7.85
C PRO A 141 -1.14 8.40 8.21
N CYS A 142 -1.23 9.41 9.09
CA CYS A 142 -0.10 10.19 9.57
C CYS A 142 0.73 9.48 10.65
N ARG A 143 0.29 8.33 11.17
CA ARG A 143 1.11 7.52 12.08
C ARG A 143 2.29 6.85 11.39
N VAL A 144 2.26 6.73 10.06
CA VAL A 144 3.29 6.04 9.30
C VAL A 144 4.11 7.07 8.52
N SER A 145 5.36 7.22 8.93
CA SER A 145 6.38 7.91 8.14
C SER A 145 7.30 6.89 7.47
N ILE A 146 7.62 7.11 6.21
CA ILE A 146 8.71 6.39 5.55
C ILE A 146 10.01 7.04 6.05
N ASP A 147 10.88 6.26 6.69
CA ASP A 147 12.20 6.73 7.10
C ASP A 147 13.17 6.78 5.91
N LEU A 148 14.32 7.45 6.11
CA LEU A 148 15.32 7.65 5.07
C LEU A 148 15.84 6.33 4.48
N ASP A 149 16.09 5.33 5.31
CA ASP A 149 16.65 4.05 4.88
C ASP A 149 15.61 3.28 4.05
N THR A 150 14.36 3.28 4.49
CA THR A 150 13.24 2.69 3.75
C THR A 150 13.01 3.41 2.42
N ALA A 151 12.99 4.75 2.40
CA ALA A 151 12.82 5.52 1.17
C ALA A 151 13.95 5.26 0.17
N SER A 152 15.20 5.23 0.65
CA SER A 152 16.37 4.92 -0.16
C SER A 152 16.27 3.51 -0.74
N SER A 153 15.87 2.53 0.07
CA SER A 153 15.65 1.14 -0.38
C SER A 153 14.58 1.04 -1.48
N ILE A 154 13.47 1.79 -1.35
CA ILE A 154 12.42 1.86 -2.37
C ILE A 154 13.00 2.45 -3.66
N SER A 155 13.67 3.61 -3.59
CA SER A 155 14.28 4.27 -4.76
C SER A 155 15.24 3.35 -5.50
N SER A 156 16.20 2.74 -4.79
CA SER A 156 17.17 1.83 -5.39
C SER A 156 16.52 0.57 -5.99
N SER A 157 15.39 0.10 -5.44
CA SER A 157 14.63 -0.99 -6.06
C SER A 157 13.93 -0.57 -7.36
N MET A 158 13.48 0.67 -7.44
CA MET A 158 12.85 1.22 -8.63
C MET A 158 13.88 1.47 -9.74
N GLU A 159 15.04 2.01 -9.41
CA GLU A 159 16.17 2.18 -10.32
C GLU A 159 16.62 0.82 -10.88
N ARG A 160 16.78 -0.20 -10.03
CA ARG A 160 17.06 -1.56 -10.49
C ARG A 160 15.99 -2.10 -11.44
N THR A 161 14.72 -1.77 -11.20
CA THR A 161 13.60 -2.16 -12.08
C THR A 161 13.68 -1.45 -13.44
N LEU A 162 14.03 -0.15 -13.44
CA LEU A 162 14.24 0.61 -14.65
C LEU A 162 15.41 0.05 -15.45
N CYS A 163 16.54 -0.20 -14.79
CA CYS A 163 17.74 -0.84 -15.32
C CYS A 163 17.46 -2.18 -16.00
N LYS A 164 16.63 -3.05 -15.40
CA LYS A 164 16.26 -4.33 -16.03
C LYS A 164 15.38 -4.15 -17.27
N ALA A 165 14.57 -3.10 -17.31
CA ALA A 165 13.65 -2.84 -18.41
C ALA A 165 14.30 -2.07 -19.59
N THR A 166 15.40 -1.35 -19.36
CA THR A 166 16.15 -0.63 -20.38
C THR A 166 17.45 -1.37 -20.69
N SER A 167 17.71 -1.72 -21.95
CA SER A 167 18.96 -2.38 -22.38
C SER A 167 20.21 -1.48 -22.33
N THR A 168 20.13 -0.29 -21.74
CA THR A 168 21.21 0.69 -21.66
C THR A 168 22.10 0.41 -20.43
N PRO A 169 23.37 0.01 -20.61
CA PRO A 169 24.23 -0.44 -19.51
C PRO A 169 24.87 0.68 -18.68
N PHE A 170 24.57 1.96 -18.94
CA PHE A 170 25.53 3.00 -18.61
C PHE A 170 25.50 3.55 -17.18
N ASP A 171 24.61 3.10 -16.29
CA ASP A 171 24.69 3.53 -14.88
C ASP A 171 23.99 2.60 -13.87
N CYS A 172 23.92 1.30 -14.18
CA CYS A 172 23.36 0.34 -13.23
C CYS A 172 24.48 -0.16 -12.30
N GLU A 173 24.58 0.42 -11.11
CA GLU A 173 25.48 -0.10 -10.08
C GLU A 173 25.08 -1.55 -9.75
N LYS A 174 26.03 -2.47 -9.92
CA LYS A 174 25.80 -3.91 -9.75
C LYS A 174 25.92 -4.28 -8.28
N ASP A 175 24.90 -3.95 -7.48
CA ASP A 175 24.82 -4.50 -6.13
C ASP A 175 24.16 -5.88 -6.15
N THR A 176 25.02 -6.89 -6.08
CA THR A 176 24.69 -8.24 -5.65
C THR A 176 24.40 -8.20 -4.15
N ASP A 177 23.11 -8.14 -3.78
CA ASP A 177 22.60 -8.78 -2.57
C ASP A 177 21.07 -8.69 -2.54
N GLU A 178 20.41 -9.76 -3.02
CA GLU A 178 19.00 -10.00 -2.74
C GLU A 178 18.85 -10.41 -1.27
N LYS A 179 18.79 -9.43 -0.37
CA LYS A 179 18.20 -9.63 0.96
C LYS A 179 16.88 -8.88 1.05
N GLY A 180 15.93 -9.32 0.22
CA GLY A 180 14.52 -9.02 0.43
C GLY A 180 14.05 -9.76 1.68
N ALA A 181 14.07 -9.08 2.82
CA ALA A 181 13.31 -9.52 3.98
C ALA A 181 11.82 -9.46 3.66
N ALA A 182 11.12 -10.59 3.75
CA ALA A 182 9.89 -10.74 4.54
C ALA A 182 9.07 -11.93 4.06
N GLY A 183 8.61 -12.73 5.03
CA GLY A 183 7.72 -13.85 4.84
C GLY A 183 6.42 -13.49 4.12
N GLN A 184 5.87 -14.50 3.46
CA GLN A 184 4.64 -14.42 2.69
C GLN A 184 3.47 -13.93 3.55
N LEU A 185 2.84 -12.84 3.10
CA LEU A 185 1.41 -12.65 3.27
C LEU A 185 0.84 -12.38 1.87
N ILE A 186 -0.14 -13.19 1.44
CA ILE A 186 -0.83 -13.01 0.17
C ILE A 186 -1.72 -11.76 0.29
N THR A 187 -1.15 -10.60 0.01
CA THR A 187 -1.88 -9.35 -0.19
C THR A 187 -2.29 -9.27 -1.66
N GLY A 188 -3.43 -9.90 -1.99
CA GLY A 188 -4.10 -9.78 -3.29
C GLY A 188 -4.94 -8.52 -3.35
N GLY A 189 -4.30 -7.35 -3.40
CA GLY A 189 -4.99 -6.10 -3.75
C GLY A 189 -4.99 -5.92 -5.26
N VAL A 190 -6.15 -5.64 -5.85
CA VAL A 190 -6.21 -5.15 -7.24
C VAL A 190 -6.03 -3.65 -7.21
N VAL A 191 -5.00 -3.16 -7.89
CA VAL A 191 -4.80 -1.74 -8.15
C VAL A 191 -5.13 -1.51 -9.63
N THR A 192 -5.99 -0.54 -9.93
CA THR A 192 -6.27 -0.13 -11.30
C THR A 192 -6.01 1.37 -11.43
N ALA A 193 -5.11 1.71 -12.37
CA ALA A 193 -4.78 3.08 -12.71
C ALA A 193 -5.55 3.50 -13.95
N PHE A 194 -6.17 4.68 -13.92
CA PHE A 194 -6.87 5.28 -15.04
C PHE A 194 -6.27 6.65 -15.38
N ALA A 195 -6.22 6.96 -16.67
CA ALA A 195 -5.92 8.28 -17.18
C ALA A 195 -7.24 9.02 -17.42
N THR A 196 -7.39 10.23 -16.88
CA THR A 196 -8.51 11.12 -17.23
C THR A 196 -7.99 12.18 -18.20
N LEU A 197 -8.55 12.18 -19.42
CA LEU A 197 -8.24 13.14 -20.49
C LEU A 197 -8.84 14.51 -20.21
#